data_AF-F9ECK6-F1
#
_entry.id   AF-F9ECK6-F1
#
_cell.length_a   1.000
_cell.length_b   1.000
_cell.length_c   1.000
_cell.angle_alpha   90.00
_cell.angle_beta   90.00
_cell.angle_gamma   90.00
#
_symmetry.space_group_name_H-M   'P 1'
#
loop_
_entity.id
_entity.type
_entity.pdbx_description
1 polymer ?
#
loop_
_entity_poly.entity_id
_entity_poly.type
_entity_poly.pdbx_seq_one_letter_code
_entity_poly.pdbx_strand_id
1 'polypeptide(L)'
;MTDSAPNSGEFAADVAPALLRALTGARPERTPVWFMRQAGRSLPEYRALRDRAGLSMLDVCLDPALAAEITLQPVRRHGVDAAVFFSDIMVPLRLAGLAVRIEPGLGPVLDEPVRTPADVARLTARRYGEGEAGGAGARAVEAGVRAACAELGTPTAPGG
;
A
#
# COMPACT_ATOMS: atom_id res chain seq x y z
N MET A 1 25.79 28.16 -6.43
CA MET A 1 26.41 26.85 -6.69
C MET A 1 26.22 26.02 -5.44
N THR A 2 25.01 25.49 -5.26
CA THR A 2 24.72 24.54 -4.17
C THR A 2 24.92 23.15 -4.71
N ASP A 3 25.89 22.47 -4.13
CA ASP A 3 26.25 21.09 -4.34
C ASP A 3 25.08 20.22 -3.88
N SER A 4 24.28 19.73 -4.85
CA SER A 4 23.26 18.72 -4.59
C SER A 4 23.98 17.37 -4.59
N ALA A 5 24.13 16.79 -3.40
CA ALA A 5 24.61 15.43 -3.25
C ALA A 5 23.81 14.49 -4.19
N PRO A 6 24.48 13.56 -4.90
CA PRO A 6 23.79 12.61 -5.76
C PRO A 6 22.82 11.79 -4.90
N ASN A 7 21.57 11.74 -5.36
CA ASN A 7 20.55 10.88 -4.78
C ASN A 7 21.11 9.45 -4.80
N SER A 8 21.33 8.84 -3.64
CA SER A 8 22.03 7.56 -3.44
C SER A 8 21.32 6.33 -4.03
N GLY A 9 20.36 6.55 -4.94
CA GLY A 9 19.56 5.53 -5.63
C GLY A 9 20.11 5.16 -7.00
N GLU A 10 21.42 5.31 -7.23
CA GLU A 10 22.08 4.78 -8.42
C GLU A 10 22.11 3.24 -8.30
N PHE A 11 20.99 2.60 -8.63
CA PHE A 11 20.98 1.17 -8.87
C PHE A 11 21.84 0.94 -10.11
N ALA A 12 22.94 0.19 -9.97
CA ALA A 12 23.71 -0.27 -11.12
C ALA A 12 22.73 -0.86 -12.14
N ALA A 13 22.61 -0.21 -13.30
CA ALA A 13 21.53 -0.43 -14.27
C ALA A 13 21.46 -1.86 -14.83
N ASP A 14 22.46 -2.68 -14.53
CA ASP A 14 22.64 -4.04 -15.02
C ASP A 14 22.05 -5.14 -14.14
N VAL A 15 21.62 -4.84 -12.90
CA VAL A 15 21.11 -5.86 -11.94
C VAL A 15 19.66 -5.57 -11.50
N ALA A 16 19.09 -4.42 -11.85
CA ALA A 16 17.75 -4.04 -11.39
C ALA A 16 16.62 -4.82 -12.11
N PRO A 17 15.47 -5.09 -11.44
CA PRO A 17 14.28 -5.69 -12.07
C PRO A 17 13.77 -4.85 -13.24
N ALA A 18 13.11 -5.51 -14.20
CA ALA A 18 12.66 -4.88 -15.45
C ALA A 18 11.85 -3.60 -15.23
N LEU A 19 10.95 -3.58 -14.24
CA LEU A 19 10.18 -2.38 -13.91
C LEU A 19 11.07 -1.23 -13.43
N LEU A 20 12.00 -1.50 -12.51
CA LEU A 20 12.88 -0.45 -11.99
C LEU A 20 13.81 0.09 -13.08
N ARG A 21 14.29 -0.76 -13.99
CA ARG A 21 15.04 -0.31 -15.18
C ARG A 21 14.19 0.57 -16.10
N ALA A 22 12.94 0.18 -16.37
CA ALA A 22 12.04 0.99 -17.18
C ALA A 22 11.76 2.36 -16.55
N LEU A 23 11.60 2.43 -15.22
CA LEU A 23 11.34 3.66 -14.49
C LEU A 23 12.54 4.63 -14.46
N THR A 24 13.77 4.14 -14.65
CA THR A 24 14.97 4.99 -14.81
C THR A 24 15.24 5.41 -16.25
N GLY A 25 14.34 5.07 -17.19
CA GLY A 25 14.48 5.39 -18.61
C GLY A 25 15.33 4.40 -19.42
N ALA A 26 15.82 3.33 -18.79
CA ALA A 26 16.46 2.23 -19.53
C ALA A 26 15.41 1.37 -20.23
N ARG A 27 15.78 0.72 -21.33
CA ARG A 27 14.89 -0.21 -22.05
C ARG A 27 15.18 -1.66 -21.63
N PRO A 28 14.33 -2.28 -20.79
CA PRO A 28 14.48 -3.70 -20.47
C PRO A 28 14.20 -4.60 -21.69
N GLU A 29 14.68 -5.85 -21.62
CA GLU A 29 14.50 -6.86 -22.68
C GLU A 29 13.02 -7.15 -22.98
N ARG A 30 12.19 -7.15 -21.94
CA ARG A 30 10.74 -7.24 -22.02
C ARG A 30 10.08 -6.01 -21.41
N THR A 31 8.94 -5.60 -21.96
CA THR A 31 8.11 -4.55 -21.36
C THR A 31 7.53 -5.05 -20.02
N PRO A 32 7.83 -4.41 -18.89
CA PRO A 32 7.25 -4.79 -17.60
C PRO A 32 5.77 -4.40 -17.53
N VAL A 33 4.97 -5.22 -16.84
CA VAL A 33 3.52 -5.03 -16.70
C VAL A 33 3.07 -5.18 -15.26
N TRP A 34 2.15 -4.32 -14.85
CA TRP A 34 1.37 -4.42 -13.62
C TRP A 34 0.01 -3.74 -13.88
N PHE A 35 -0.98 -4.00 -13.02
CA PHE A 35 -2.30 -3.39 -13.19
C PHE A 35 -2.72 -2.62 -11.94
N MET A 36 -3.30 -1.44 -12.14
CA MET A 36 -4.03 -0.77 -11.06
C MET A 36 -5.15 -1.67 -10.56
N ARG A 37 -5.30 -1.77 -9.23
CA ARG A 37 -6.30 -2.64 -8.58
C ARG A 37 -6.15 -4.13 -8.91
N GLN A 38 -4.94 -4.60 -9.23
CA GLN A 38 -4.66 -6.02 -9.47
C GLN A 38 -5.01 -6.93 -8.28
N ALA A 39 -4.82 -6.44 -7.06
CA ALA A 39 -5.26 -7.10 -5.84
C ALA A 39 -6.68 -6.64 -5.49
N GLY A 40 -7.69 -7.46 -5.79
CA GLY A 40 -9.07 -7.07 -5.54
C GLY A 40 -10.12 -8.03 -6.04
N ARG A 41 -11.35 -7.50 -6.13
CA ARG A 41 -12.57 -8.29 -6.36
C ARG A 41 -12.59 -9.07 -7.66
N SER A 42 -11.70 -8.87 -8.63
CA SER A 42 -11.62 -9.74 -9.81
C SER A 42 -11.15 -11.15 -9.44
N LEU A 43 -10.31 -11.29 -8.41
CA LEU A 43 -9.69 -12.54 -7.99
C LEU A 43 -10.62 -13.37 -7.08
N PRO A 44 -10.87 -14.67 -7.37
CA PRO A 44 -11.65 -15.54 -6.49
C PRO A 44 -11.00 -15.77 -5.11
N GLU A 45 -9.67 -15.88 -5.04
CA GLU A 45 -8.89 -16.03 -3.81
C GLU A 45 -9.00 -14.80 -2.90
N TYR A 46 -9.04 -13.59 -3.49
CA TYR A 46 -9.33 -12.36 -2.76
C TYR A 46 -10.73 -12.39 -2.14
N ARG A 47 -11.75 -12.75 -2.93
CA ARG A 47 -13.14 -12.83 -2.44
C ARG A 47 -13.24 -13.84 -1.29
N ALA A 48 -12.71 -15.04 -1.49
CA ALA A 48 -12.75 -16.09 -0.47
C ALA A 48 -12.00 -15.69 0.82
N LEU A 49 -10.87 -14.98 0.71
CA LEU A 49 -10.13 -14.48 1.87
C LEU A 49 -10.90 -13.37 2.59
N ARG A 50 -11.50 -12.42 1.85
CA ARG A 50 -12.34 -11.36 2.41
C ARG A 50 -13.57 -11.91 3.13
N ASP A 51 -14.21 -12.93 2.56
CA ASP A 51 -15.38 -13.58 3.15
C ASP A 51 -15.03 -14.31 4.45
N ARG A 52 -13.89 -15.03 4.47
CA ARG A 52 -13.39 -15.71 5.68
C ARG A 52 -12.95 -14.74 6.78
N ALA A 53 -12.31 -13.62 6.42
CA ALA A 53 -11.81 -12.66 7.40
C ALA A 53 -12.96 -11.99 8.17
N GLY A 54 -14.09 -11.68 7.50
CA GLY A 54 -15.23 -11.03 8.15
C GLY A 54 -14.95 -9.61 8.66
N LEU A 55 -13.84 -9.00 8.24
CA LEU A 55 -13.36 -7.69 8.68
C LEU A 55 -13.81 -6.58 7.72
N SER A 56 -13.86 -5.33 8.21
CA SER A 56 -14.10 -4.17 7.35
C SER A 56 -12.97 -3.99 6.33
N MET A 57 -13.15 -3.10 5.33
CA MET A 57 -12.07 -2.80 4.37
C MET A 57 -10.84 -2.24 5.10
N LEU A 58 -11.04 -1.29 6.00
CA LEU A 58 -9.94 -0.62 6.71
C LEU A 58 -9.25 -1.55 7.71
N ASP A 59 -10.00 -2.44 8.37
CA ASP A 59 -9.41 -3.41 9.30
C ASP A 59 -8.53 -4.41 8.56
N VAL A 60 -8.91 -4.84 7.35
CA VAL A 60 -8.03 -5.70 6.52
C VAL A 60 -6.78 -4.95 6.05
N CYS A 61 -6.88 -3.66 5.74
CA CYS A 61 -5.69 -2.85 5.42
C CYS A 61 -4.73 -2.70 6.61
N LEU A 62 -5.22 -2.87 7.84
CA LEU A 62 -4.45 -2.75 9.08
C LEU A 62 -4.11 -4.12 9.70
N ASP A 63 -4.47 -5.22 9.06
CA ASP A 63 -3.98 -6.56 9.38
C ASP A 63 -2.75 -6.86 8.50
N PRO A 64 -1.54 -6.94 9.08
CA PRO A 64 -0.32 -7.12 8.30
C PRO A 64 -0.31 -8.38 7.43
N ALA A 65 -0.86 -9.49 7.95
CA ALA A 65 -0.84 -10.77 7.27
C ALA A 65 -1.83 -10.79 6.10
N LEU A 66 -3.04 -10.27 6.33
CA LEU A 66 -4.06 -10.17 5.27
C LEU A 66 -3.65 -9.18 4.19
N ALA A 67 -3.14 -8.00 4.55
CA ALA A 67 -2.70 -6.99 3.58
C ALA A 67 -1.56 -7.52 2.70
N ALA A 68 -0.57 -8.18 3.29
CA ALA A 68 0.53 -8.80 2.55
C ALA A 68 0.03 -9.93 1.63
N GLU A 69 -0.79 -10.85 2.15
CA GLU A 69 -1.35 -11.96 1.37
C GLU A 69 -2.13 -11.45 0.16
N ILE A 70 -3.04 -10.49 0.35
CA ILE A 70 -3.81 -9.89 -0.75
C ILE A 70 -2.89 -9.21 -1.78
N THR A 71 -1.85 -8.52 -1.31
CA THR A 71 -0.86 -7.86 -2.18
C THR A 71 -0.16 -8.85 -3.12
N LEU A 72 0.13 -10.07 -2.63
CA LEU A 72 0.91 -11.09 -3.33
C LEU A 72 0.08 -11.97 -4.27
N GLN A 73 -1.23 -12.11 -4.05
CA GLN A 73 -2.13 -12.89 -4.91
C GLN A 73 -1.98 -12.63 -6.43
N PRO A 74 -2.05 -11.37 -6.93
CA PRO A 74 -1.91 -11.12 -8.36
C PRO A 74 -0.49 -11.39 -8.88
N VAL A 75 0.54 -11.23 -8.04
CA VAL A 75 1.93 -11.54 -8.41
C VAL A 75 2.05 -13.04 -8.69
N ARG A 76 1.58 -13.87 -7.75
CA ARG A 76 1.59 -15.34 -7.89
C ARG A 76 0.72 -15.82 -9.06
N ARG A 77 -0.44 -15.19 -9.28
CA ARG A 77 -1.39 -15.62 -10.30
C ARG A 77 -0.98 -15.23 -11.73
N HIS A 78 -0.45 -14.02 -11.89
CA HIS A 78 -0.28 -13.41 -13.21
C HIS A 78 1.17 -13.18 -13.60
N GLY A 79 2.13 -13.35 -12.68
CA GLY A 79 3.55 -13.07 -12.96
C GLY A 79 3.80 -11.62 -13.34
N VAL A 80 3.06 -10.68 -12.74
CA VAL A 80 3.25 -9.23 -12.96
C VAL A 80 4.61 -8.79 -12.40
N ASP A 81 5.21 -7.80 -13.04
CA ASP A 81 6.54 -7.28 -12.72
C ASP A 81 6.55 -6.38 -11.45
N ALA A 82 5.40 -6.21 -10.77
CA ALA A 82 5.26 -5.38 -9.58
C ALA A 82 4.08 -5.79 -8.71
N ALA A 83 4.24 -5.61 -7.40
CA ALA A 83 3.13 -5.58 -6.45
C ALA A 83 2.76 -4.12 -6.10
N VAL A 84 1.48 -3.88 -5.85
CA VAL A 84 1.00 -2.62 -5.27
C VAL A 84 0.39 -2.98 -3.93
N PHE A 85 0.95 -2.43 -2.86
CA PHE A 85 0.53 -2.77 -1.50
C PHE A 85 -0.98 -2.53 -1.31
N PHE A 86 -1.66 -3.55 -0.82
CA PHE A 86 -3.09 -3.50 -0.57
C PHE A 86 -3.38 -2.57 0.62
N SER A 87 -3.92 -1.41 0.31
CA SER A 87 -4.34 -0.42 1.29
C SER A 87 -5.50 0.41 0.70
N ASP A 88 -6.03 1.33 1.50
CA ASP A 88 -7.03 2.30 1.05
C ASP A 88 -6.53 3.73 1.32
N ILE A 89 -6.86 4.65 0.43
CA ILE A 89 -6.49 6.07 0.57
C ILE A 89 -7.07 6.74 1.82
N MET A 90 -8.08 6.12 2.46
CA MET A 90 -8.65 6.57 3.73
C MET A 90 -7.89 6.09 4.97
N VAL A 91 -6.94 5.16 4.84
CA VAL A 91 -6.14 4.68 5.99
C VAL A 91 -5.43 5.82 6.73
N PRO A 92 -4.77 6.80 6.06
CA PRO A 92 -4.17 7.92 6.77
C PRO A 92 -5.15 8.73 7.63
N LEU A 93 -6.39 8.93 7.17
CA LEU A 93 -7.42 9.62 7.95
C LEU A 93 -7.82 8.80 9.18
N ARG A 94 -8.01 7.49 9.01
CA ARG A 94 -8.26 6.57 10.12
C ARG A 94 -7.15 6.61 11.16
N LEU A 95 -5.89 6.63 10.73
CA LEU A 95 -4.72 6.67 11.60
C LEU A 95 -4.45 8.05 12.21
N ALA A 96 -4.98 9.12 11.62
CA ALA A 96 -5.09 10.44 12.26
C ALA A 96 -6.27 10.51 13.27
N GLY A 97 -6.98 9.40 13.48
CA GLY A 97 -8.06 9.27 14.45
C GLY A 97 -9.39 9.83 13.98
N LEU A 98 -9.61 9.95 12.67
CA LEU A 98 -10.92 10.28 12.11
C LEU A 98 -11.79 9.03 12.07
N ALA A 99 -13.07 9.22 12.41
CA ALA A 99 -14.09 8.20 12.24
C ALA A 99 -14.49 8.11 10.76
N VAL A 100 -13.73 7.29 10.02
CA VAL A 100 -13.98 6.95 8.62
C VAL A 100 -14.32 5.47 8.50
N ARG A 101 -15.35 5.16 7.72
CA ARG A 101 -15.78 3.80 7.39
C ARG A 101 -15.99 3.67 5.89
N ILE A 102 -15.79 2.47 5.35
CA ILE A 102 -16.07 2.17 3.94
C ILE A 102 -17.39 1.43 3.86
N GLU A 103 -18.40 2.10 3.32
CA GLU A 103 -19.75 1.55 3.18
C GLU A 103 -19.93 0.81 1.85
N PRO A 104 -20.46 -0.42 1.86
CA PRO A 104 -20.76 -1.15 0.64
C PRO A 104 -21.72 -0.35 -0.27
N GLY A 105 -21.30 -0.11 -1.51
CA GLY A 105 -22.10 0.59 -2.53
C GLY A 105 -22.13 2.12 -2.40
N LEU A 106 -21.68 2.68 -1.28
CA LEU A 106 -21.63 4.13 -1.04
C LEU A 106 -20.20 4.68 -1.07
N GLY A 107 -19.21 3.88 -0.64
CA GLY A 107 -17.82 4.30 -0.54
C GLY A 107 -17.48 4.87 0.84
N PRO A 108 -16.45 5.72 0.96
CA PRO A 108 -16.01 6.22 2.25
C PRO A 108 -16.99 7.22 2.87
N VAL A 109 -17.31 7.03 4.15
CA VAL A 109 -18.17 7.90 4.94
C VAL A 109 -17.40 8.39 6.16
N LEU A 110 -17.44 9.71 6.37
CA LEU A 110 -16.96 10.37 7.58
C LEU A 110 -18.16 10.60 8.50
N ASP A 111 -18.09 10.12 9.74
CA ASP A 111 -19.17 10.33 10.70
C ASP A 111 -19.33 11.82 11.07
N GLU A 112 -18.21 12.56 11.07
CA GLU A 112 -18.17 14.01 11.27
C GLU A 112 -17.51 14.71 10.07
N PRO A 113 -18.30 15.22 9.11
CA PRO A 113 -17.76 15.94 7.95
C PRO A 113 -17.08 17.27 8.36
N VAL A 114 -15.98 17.59 7.69
CA VAL A 114 -15.27 18.88 7.86
C VAL A 114 -16.07 19.99 7.14
N ARG A 115 -16.60 20.97 7.89
CA ARG A 115 -17.43 22.06 7.34
C ARG A 115 -17.00 23.46 7.75
N THR A 116 -16.21 23.58 8.80
CA THR A 116 -15.79 24.86 9.38
C THR A 116 -14.27 24.97 9.49
N PRO A 117 -13.72 26.19 9.62
CA PRO A 117 -12.30 26.38 9.92
C PRO A 117 -11.86 25.69 11.23
N ALA A 118 -12.75 25.58 12.22
CA ALA A 118 -12.48 24.87 13.46
C ALA A 118 -12.31 23.36 13.22
N ASP A 119 -13.11 22.77 12.32
CA ASP A 119 -12.96 21.36 11.94
C ASP A 119 -11.62 21.10 11.26
N VAL A 120 -11.19 22.02 10.39
CA VAL A 120 -9.87 21.95 9.74
C VAL A 120 -8.76 22.03 10.80
N ALA A 121 -8.85 22.97 11.75
CA ALA A 121 -7.87 23.10 12.82
C ALA A 121 -7.78 21.84 13.68
N ARG A 122 -8.92 21.19 13.97
CA ARG A 122 -8.96 19.91 14.70
C ARG A 122 -8.32 18.77 13.91
N LEU A 123 -8.54 18.73 12.60
CA LEU A 123 -7.94 17.74 11.70
C LEU A 123 -6.43 17.88 11.63
N THR A 124 -5.93 19.10 11.41
CA THR A 124 -4.50 19.37 11.24
C THR A 124 -3.71 19.36 12.55
N ALA A 125 -4.39 19.41 13.69
CA ALA A 125 -3.78 19.24 15.00
C ALA A 125 -3.26 17.81 15.26
N ARG A 126 -3.68 16.82 14.46
CA ARG A 126 -3.26 15.42 14.58
C ARG A 126 -2.35 15.04 13.44
N ARG A 127 -1.28 14.29 13.72
CA ARG A 127 -0.40 13.73 12.69
C ARG A 127 -0.73 12.27 12.41
N TYR A 128 -0.39 11.84 11.20
CA TYR A 128 -0.37 10.42 10.85
C TYR A 128 0.50 9.65 11.85
N GLY A 129 -0.02 8.54 12.37
CA GLY A 129 0.72 7.68 13.30
C GLY A 129 0.80 8.21 14.73
N GLU A 130 0.14 9.32 15.05
CA GLU A 130 0.10 9.89 16.40
C GLU A 130 -0.95 9.21 17.27
N GLY A 131 -0.67 9.11 18.57
CA GLY A 131 -1.51 8.38 19.54
C GLY A 131 -1.33 6.86 19.45
N GLU A 132 -1.90 6.15 20.42
CA GLU A 132 -1.74 4.69 20.54
C GLU A 132 -2.28 3.95 19.31
N ALA A 133 -3.52 4.23 18.92
CA ALA A 133 -4.16 3.60 17.77
C ALA A 133 -3.50 3.99 16.44
N GLY A 134 -3.13 5.26 16.27
CA GLY A 134 -2.42 5.73 15.07
C GLY A 134 -1.06 5.05 14.93
N GLY A 135 -0.27 5.03 16.00
CA GLY A 135 1.05 4.41 16.01
C GLY A 135 1.00 2.89 15.82
N ALA A 136 0.02 2.22 16.42
CA ALA A 136 -0.19 0.78 16.20
C ALA A 136 -0.53 0.48 14.73
N GLY A 137 -1.43 1.26 14.12
CA GLY A 137 -1.80 1.08 12.72
C GLY A 137 -0.66 1.40 11.74
N ALA A 138 0.15 2.42 12.01
CA ALA A 138 1.33 2.72 11.19
C ALA A 138 2.35 1.55 11.22
N ARG A 139 2.61 0.99 12.41
CA ARG A 139 3.45 -0.22 12.55
C ARG A 139 2.85 -1.43 11.84
N ALA A 140 1.52 -1.56 11.82
CA ALA A 140 0.85 -2.64 11.12
C ALA A 140 1.04 -2.53 9.59
N VAL A 141 0.92 -1.31 9.03
CA VAL A 141 1.22 -1.06 7.61
C VAL A 141 2.68 -1.39 7.29
N GLU A 142 3.64 -0.93 8.11
CA GLU A 142 5.06 -1.28 7.92
C GLU A 142 5.31 -2.79 7.99
N ALA A 143 4.66 -3.49 8.92
CA ALA A 143 4.76 -4.94 9.05
C ALA A 143 4.20 -5.66 7.82
N GLY A 144 3.07 -5.19 7.28
CA GLY A 144 2.47 -5.74 6.05
C GLY A 144 3.36 -5.52 4.83
N VAL A 145 3.92 -4.32 4.67
CA VAL A 145 4.89 -4.03 3.59
C VAL A 145 6.11 -4.93 3.72
N ARG A 146 6.67 -5.07 4.93
CA ARG A 146 7.81 -5.95 5.19
C ARG A 146 7.51 -7.40 4.85
N ALA A 147 6.32 -7.90 5.21
CA ALA A 147 5.89 -9.26 4.89
C ALA A 147 5.76 -9.48 3.38
N ALA A 148 5.19 -8.52 2.64
CA ALA A 148 5.13 -8.59 1.18
C ALA A 148 6.53 -8.58 0.55
N CYS A 149 7.41 -7.69 1.01
CA CYS A 149 8.80 -7.62 0.53
C CYS A 149 9.62 -8.87 0.87
N ALA A 150 9.32 -9.57 1.97
CA ALA A 150 10.01 -10.81 2.31
C ALA A 150 9.81 -11.90 1.25
N GLU A 151 8.66 -11.90 0.57
CA GLU A 151 8.39 -12.81 -0.56
C GLU A 151 8.89 -12.24 -1.89
N LEU A 152 8.66 -10.95 -2.17
CA LEU A 152 9.09 -10.32 -3.42
C LEU A 152 10.62 -10.16 -3.54
N GLY A 153 11.33 -10.25 -2.43
CA GLY A 153 12.75 -9.99 -2.33
C GLY A 153 13.10 -8.50 -2.47
N THR A 154 14.32 -8.25 -2.93
CA THR A 154 14.88 -6.91 -3.11
C THR A 154 15.25 -6.67 -4.58
N PRO A 155 15.41 -5.40 -5.01
CA PRO A 155 15.88 -5.11 -6.37
C PRO A 155 17.18 -5.84 -6.75
N THR A 156 18.07 -6.08 -5.80
CA THR A 156 19.35 -6.77 -6.02
C THR A 156 19.30 -8.28 -5.75
N ALA A 157 18.21 -8.79 -5.19
CA ALA A 157 17.98 -10.19 -4.90
C ALA A 157 16.46 -10.46 -4.94
N PRO A 158 15.87 -10.58 -6.14
CA PRO A 158 14.44 -10.79 -6.29
C PRO A 158 14.01 -12.12 -5.69
N GLY A 159 12.79 -12.14 -5.17
CA GLY A 159 12.14 -13.32 -4.62
C GLY A 159 11.75 -14.33 -5.70
N GLY A 160 11.34 -15.51 -5.24
CA GLY A 160 10.96 -16.66 -6.08
C GLY A 160 9.60 -16.53 -6.75
#